data_AF-A0A2M7FUI0-F1
#
_entry.id   AF-A0A2M7FUI0-F1
#
_cell.length_a   1.000
_cell.length_b   1.000
_cell.length_c   1.000
_cell.angle_alpha   90.00
_cell.angle_beta   90.00
_cell.angle_gamma   90.00
#
_symmetry.space_group_name_H-M   'P 1'
#
loop_
_entity.id
_entity.type
_entity.pdbx_description
1 polymer ?
#
loop_
_entity_poly.entity_id
_entity_poly.type
_entity_poly.pdbx_seq_one_letter_code
_entity_poly.pdbx_strand_id
1 'polypeptide(L)'
;MQERYFGARTTSDLRLTPDRIGSADVLIAAGIVAKRSERKSVALAVWGVLVSDHMTGANEVAEMMGRWLRKRSFARDGKTMPELAAKDVAMAVLKWWRHPACLTCGGHGHPLIPNSPVIDESRECPACLGSGHIPLNRLVRTEYVDDAYWLSGEIDTLCQMVFGEMARELRKDLELL
;
A
#
# COMPACT_ATOMS: atom_id res chain seq x y z
N MET A 1 -11.33 1.82 9.81
CA MET A 1 -11.87 2.19 8.48
C MET A 1 -11.37 1.26 7.38
N GLN A 2 -10.05 1.02 7.31
CA GLN A 2 -9.43 0.09 6.36
C GLN A 2 -10.10 -1.30 6.34
N GLU A 3 -10.30 -1.92 7.51
CA GLU A 3 -10.98 -3.22 7.62
C GLU A 3 -12.42 -3.20 7.09
N ARG A 4 -13.16 -2.10 7.35
CA ARG A 4 -14.53 -1.91 6.81
C ARG A 4 -14.53 -1.78 5.29
N TYR A 5 -13.54 -1.09 4.72
CA TYR A 5 -13.38 -0.99 3.27
C TYR A 5 -13.06 -2.35 2.65
N PHE A 6 -12.20 -3.14 3.28
CA PHE A 6 -11.91 -4.50 2.85
C PHE A 6 -13.18 -5.37 2.84
N GLY A 7 -13.89 -5.45 3.97
CA GLY A 7 -15.13 -6.23 4.06
C GLY A 7 -16.20 -5.77 3.06
N ALA A 8 -16.26 -4.47 2.76
CA ALA A 8 -17.18 -3.93 1.77
C ALA A 8 -16.84 -4.34 0.32
N ARG A 9 -15.58 -4.64 0.00
CA ARG A 9 -15.16 -5.09 -1.34
C ARG A 9 -15.41 -6.58 -1.58
N THR A 10 -15.49 -7.37 -0.52
CA THR A 10 -15.63 -8.83 -0.60
C THR A 10 -17.03 -9.31 -0.25
N THR A 11 -17.93 -8.42 0.17
CA THR A 11 -19.32 -8.79 0.48
C THR A 11 -20.15 -9.00 -0.79
N SER A 12 -21.16 -9.85 -0.68
CA SER A 12 -22.24 -9.98 -1.66
C SER A 12 -23.48 -9.13 -1.29
N ASP A 13 -23.54 -8.58 -0.08
CA ASP A 13 -24.66 -7.77 0.39
C ASP A 13 -24.37 -6.27 0.27
N LEU A 14 -24.90 -5.67 -0.80
CA LEU A 14 -24.80 -4.24 -1.08
C LEU A 14 -26.14 -3.51 -0.90
N ARG A 15 -27.06 -4.08 -0.11
CA ARG A 15 -28.32 -3.41 0.20
C ARG A 15 -28.07 -2.14 1.00
N LEU A 16 -28.72 -1.05 0.58
CA LEU A 16 -28.77 0.20 1.34
C LEU A 16 -29.86 0.09 2.40
N THR A 17 -29.48 0.33 3.65
CA THR A 17 -30.38 0.29 4.82
C THR A 17 -30.31 1.65 5.51
N PRO A 18 -31.39 2.44 5.57
CA PRO A 18 -31.35 3.82 6.08
C PRO A 18 -30.89 3.95 7.53
N ASP A 19 -31.04 2.91 8.34
CA ASP A 19 -30.80 2.90 9.78
C ASP A 19 -29.37 2.47 10.17
N ARG A 20 -28.53 2.09 9.20
CA ARG A 20 -27.16 1.63 9.49
C ARG A 20 -26.21 1.85 8.32
N ILE A 21 -24.95 2.13 8.63
CA ILE A 21 -23.88 2.17 7.63
C ILE A 21 -23.51 0.75 7.20
N GLY A 22 -23.88 0.39 5.97
CA GLY A 22 -23.55 -0.87 5.32
C GLY A 22 -22.34 -0.79 4.38
N SER A 23 -22.05 -1.89 3.68
CA SER A 23 -20.95 -1.98 2.73
C SER A 23 -21.12 -1.04 1.53
N ALA A 24 -22.36 -0.81 1.09
CA ALA A 24 -22.65 0.11 0.00
C ALA A 24 -22.22 1.55 0.33
N ASP A 25 -22.51 2.03 1.55
CA ASP A 25 -22.11 3.38 2.00
C ASP A 25 -20.58 3.52 2.03
N VAL A 26 -19.88 2.47 2.47
CA VAL A 26 -18.41 2.44 2.49
C VAL A 26 -17.84 2.54 1.07
N LEU A 27 -18.42 1.85 0.09
CA LEU A 27 -18.01 1.92 -1.31
C LEU A 27 -18.35 3.27 -1.94
N ILE A 28 -19.50 3.85 -1.60
CA ILE A 28 -19.90 5.20 -2.03
C ILE A 28 -18.89 6.24 -1.51
N ALA A 29 -18.58 6.20 -0.21
CA ALA A 29 -17.57 7.08 0.40
C ALA A 29 -16.20 6.93 -0.27
N ALA A 30 -15.79 5.69 -0.58
CA ALA A 30 -14.56 5.43 -1.34
C ALA A 30 -14.61 6.08 -2.73
N GLY A 31 -15.72 5.94 -3.46
CA GLY A 31 -15.91 6.55 -4.78
C GLY A 31 -15.88 8.09 -4.73
N ILE A 32 -16.52 8.70 -3.73
CA ILE A 32 -16.49 10.15 -3.50
C ILE A 32 -15.06 10.64 -3.25
N VAL A 33 -14.32 9.96 -2.37
CA VAL A 33 -12.93 10.33 -2.05
C VAL A 33 -12.00 10.14 -3.26
N ALA A 34 -12.16 9.03 -4.01
CA ALA A 34 -11.41 8.78 -5.23
C ALA A 34 -11.60 9.88 -6.28
N LYS A 35 -12.84 10.34 -6.48
CA LYS A 35 -13.18 11.39 -7.46
C LYS A 35 -12.52 12.73 -7.17
N ARG A 36 -12.14 13.01 -5.93
CA ARG A 36 -11.52 14.28 -5.52
C ARG A 36 -10.04 14.40 -5.91
N SER A 37 -9.34 13.30 -6.20
CA SER A 37 -7.91 13.33 -6.53
C SER A 37 -7.45 12.04 -7.22
N GLU A 38 -6.73 12.18 -8.34
CA GLU A 38 -6.06 11.05 -9.02
C GLU A 38 -5.16 10.27 -8.04
N ARG A 39 -4.43 10.96 -7.16
CA ARG A 39 -3.53 10.31 -6.20
C ARG A 39 -4.27 9.49 -5.15
N LYS A 40 -5.42 9.98 -4.69
CA LYS A 40 -6.30 9.24 -3.77
C LYS A 40 -6.92 8.02 -4.45
N SER A 41 -7.28 8.14 -5.73
CA SER A 41 -7.74 7.01 -6.54
C SER A 41 -6.67 5.92 -6.63
N VAL A 42 -5.41 6.28 -6.88
CA VAL A 42 -4.28 5.31 -6.88
C VAL A 42 -4.13 4.63 -5.52
N ALA A 43 -4.22 5.35 -4.41
CA ALA A 43 -4.10 4.75 -3.08
C ALA A 43 -5.20 3.70 -2.80
N LEU A 44 -6.44 3.96 -3.23
CA LEU A 44 -7.53 2.98 -3.17
C LEU A 44 -7.30 1.78 -4.09
N ALA A 45 -6.74 2.03 -5.28
CA ALA A 45 -6.39 0.98 -6.23
C ALA A 45 -5.25 0.08 -5.70
N VAL A 46 -4.22 0.65 -5.08
CA VAL A 46 -3.17 -0.08 -4.36
C VAL A 46 -3.80 -1.00 -3.33
N TRP A 47 -4.66 -0.48 -2.45
CA TRP A 47 -5.37 -1.33 -1.49
C TRP A 47 -6.16 -2.44 -2.15
N GLY A 48 -6.85 -2.15 -3.25
CA GLY A 48 -7.57 -3.15 -4.03
C GLY A 48 -6.69 -4.29 -4.55
N VAL A 49 -5.48 -3.96 -5.00
CA VAL A 49 -4.50 -4.96 -5.46
C VAL A 49 -4.00 -5.81 -4.30
N LEU A 50 -3.64 -5.19 -3.17
CA LEU A 50 -3.04 -5.87 -2.02
C LEU A 50 -3.98 -6.89 -1.39
N VAL A 51 -5.28 -6.63 -1.42
CA VAL A 51 -6.31 -7.52 -0.88
C VAL A 51 -6.82 -8.55 -1.88
N SER A 52 -6.42 -8.44 -3.15
CA SER A 52 -6.79 -9.44 -4.17
C SER A 52 -5.88 -10.67 -4.09
N ASP A 53 -6.43 -11.86 -4.32
CA ASP A 53 -5.67 -13.11 -4.25
C ASP A 53 -4.52 -13.17 -5.26
N HIS A 54 -4.67 -12.57 -6.43
CA HIS A 54 -3.73 -12.70 -7.54
C HIS A 54 -3.14 -11.36 -8.00
N MET A 55 -3.15 -10.34 -7.13
CA MET A 55 -2.67 -8.99 -7.48
C MET A 55 -3.34 -8.44 -8.75
N THR A 56 -4.62 -8.73 -8.93
CA THR A 56 -5.40 -8.28 -10.09
C THR A 56 -5.38 -6.75 -10.13
N GLY A 57 -4.97 -6.18 -11.27
CA GLY A 57 -4.81 -4.74 -11.42
C GLY A 57 -3.41 -4.19 -11.04
N ALA A 58 -2.47 -5.04 -10.62
CA ALA A 58 -1.15 -4.60 -10.19
C ALA A 58 -0.34 -3.92 -11.29
N ASN A 59 -0.49 -4.36 -12.54
CA ASN A 59 0.22 -3.76 -13.67
C ASN A 59 -0.24 -2.32 -13.91
N GLU A 60 -1.56 -2.11 -13.94
CA GLU A 60 -2.15 -0.78 -14.11
C GLU A 60 -1.76 0.14 -12.96
N VAL A 61 -1.85 -0.35 -11.71
CA VAL A 61 -1.46 0.43 -10.53
C VAL A 61 0.03 0.78 -10.55
N ALA A 62 0.90 -0.18 -10.90
CA ALA A 62 2.34 0.07 -11.02
C ALA A 62 2.66 1.07 -12.13
N GLU A 63 1.92 1.08 -13.24
CA GLU A 63 2.05 2.10 -14.29
C GLU A 63 1.64 3.49 -13.78
N MET A 64 0.54 3.59 -13.03
CA MET A 64 0.11 4.86 -12.42
C MET A 64 1.16 5.41 -11.45
N MET A 65 1.69 4.55 -10.57
CA MET A 65 2.77 4.88 -9.64
C MET A 65 4.08 5.24 -10.38
N GLY A 66 4.42 4.51 -11.44
CA GLY A 66 5.58 4.77 -12.29
C GLY A 66 5.53 6.17 -12.93
N ARG A 67 4.35 6.66 -13.32
CA ARG A 67 4.22 8.04 -13.81
C ARG A 67 4.61 9.09 -12.77
N TRP A 68 4.39 8.83 -11.47
CA TRP A 68 4.81 9.73 -10.41
C TRP A 68 6.32 9.73 -10.23
N LEU A 69 6.95 8.55 -10.27
CA LEU A 69 8.40 8.42 -10.24
C LEU A 69 9.07 9.18 -11.38
N ARG A 70 8.52 9.08 -12.61
CA ARG A 70 9.03 9.82 -13.76
C ARG A 70 8.96 11.33 -13.58
N LYS A 71 7.81 11.84 -13.11
CA LYS A 71 7.62 13.27 -12.81
C LYS A 71 8.60 13.74 -11.73
N ARG A 72 8.76 12.96 -10.65
CA ARG A 72 9.69 13.25 -9.56
C ARG A 72 11.15 13.27 -10.04
N SER A 73 11.57 12.24 -10.75
CA SER A 73 12.93 12.13 -11.29
C SER A 73 13.30 13.33 -12.15
N PHE A 74 12.37 13.77 -13.03
CA PHE A 74 12.57 14.97 -13.83
C PHE A 74 12.67 16.23 -12.97
N ALA A 75 11.80 16.38 -11.96
CA ALA A 75 11.82 17.53 -11.07
C ALA A 75 13.07 17.59 -10.17
N ARG A 76 13.64 16.44 -9.81
CA ARG A 76 14.85 16.34 -8.96
C ARG A 76 16.14 16.61 -9.75
N ASP A 77 16.32 15.95 -10.89
CA ASP A 77 17.62 15.88 -11.58
C ASP A 77 17.58 16.42 -13.03
N GLY A 78 16.43 16.90 -13.51
CA GLY A 78 16.23 17.27 -14.92
C GLY A 78 16.23 16.08 -15.89
N LYS A 79 16.35 14.85 -15.37
CA LYS A 79 16.38 13.60 -16.14
C LYS A 79 15.17 12.74 -15.79
N THR A 80 14.45 12.28 -16.80
CA THR A 80 13.28 11.42 -16.62
C THR A 80 13.73 9.96 -16.51
N MET A 81 13.37 9.31 -15.40
CA MET A 81 13.51 7.86 -15.24
C MET A 81 12.89 7.12 -16.45
N PRO A 82 13.58 6.11 -17.02
CA PRO A 82 13.01 5.29 -18.08
C PRO A 82 11.69 4.64 -17.66
N GLU A 83 10.74 4.53 -18.58
CA GLU A 83 9.39 4.06 -18.28
C GLU A 83 9.35 2.66 -17.68
N LEU A 84 10.09 1.73 -18.28
CA LEU A 84 10.19 0.36 -17.78
C LEU A 84 10.78 0.32 -16.37
N ALA A 85 11.85 1.09 -16.12
CA ALA A 85 12.47 1.18 -14.80
C ALA A 85 11.51 1.76 -13.75
N ALA A 86 10.74 2.79 -14.10
CA ALA A 86 9.74 3.37 -13.21
C ALA A 86 8.63 2.39 -12.86
N LYS A 87 8.14 1.61 -13.84
CA LYS A 87 7.16 0.55 -13.61
C LYS A 87 7.74 -0.57 -12.75
N ASP A 88 8.99 -0.97 -12.97
CA ASP A 88 9.65 -2.03 -12.20
C ASP A 88 9.84 -1.62 -10.74
N VAL A 89 10.27 -0.38 -10.47
CA VAL A 89 10.38 0.16 -9.11
C VAL A 89 9.01 0.21 -8.44
N ALA A 90 7.99 0.70 -9.14
CA ALA A 90 6.63 0.74 -8.61
C ALA A 90 6.08 -0.66 -8.29
N MET A 91 6.32 -1.64 -9.17
CA MET A 91 5.92 -3.04 -8.95
C MET A 91 6.68 -3.67 -7.78
N ALA A 92 7.97 -3.35 -7.61
CA ALA A 92 8.76 -3.80 -6.46
C ALA A 92 8.19 -3.27 -5.15
N VAL A 93 7.86 -1.97 -5.08
CA VAL A 93 7.20 -1.35 -3.92
C VAL A 93 5.84 -2.00 -3.64
N LEU A 94 5.03 -2.23 -4.68
CA LEU A 94 3.70 -2.84 -4.52
C LEU A 94 3.78 -4.29 -4.01
N LYS A 95 4.72 -5.10 -4.52
CA LYS A 95 4.98 -6.46 -4.02
C LYS A 95 5.51 -6.45 -2.60
N TRP A 96 6.40 -5.52 -2.29
CA TRP A 96 6.94 -5.33 -0.95
C TRP A 96 5.83 -5.00 0.06
N TRP A 97 4.92 -4.08 -0.26
CA TRP A 97 3.74 -3.79 0.57
C TRP A 97 2.83 -4.99 0.80
N ARG A 98 2.71 -5.89 -0.17
CA ARG A 98 1.87 -7.09 -0.04
C ARG A 98 2.43 -8.08 0.96
N HIS A 99 3.74 -8.30 0.93
CA HIS A 99 4.43 -9.28 1.77
C HIS A 99 5.75 -8.69 2.28
N PRO A 100 5.69 -7.77 3.25
CA PRO A 100 6.90 -7.09 3.70
C PRO A 100 7.76 -8.00 4.59
N ALA A 101 7.17 -9.04 5.19
CA ALA A 101 7.82 -9.92 6.15
C ALA A 101 9.11 -10.55 5.61
N CYS A 102 10.17 -10.50 6.40
CA CYS A 102 11.44 -11.11 6.07
C CYS A 102 11.33 -12.64 6.09
N LEU A 103 11.58 -13.28 4.94
CA LEU A 103 11.53 -14.74 4.80
C LEU A 103 12.58 -15.46 5.67
N THR A 104 13.69 -14.79 6.00
CA THR A 104 14.77 -15.38 6.80
C THR A 104 14.41 -15.50 8.28
N CYS A 105 13.74 -14.49 8.85
CA CYS A 105 13.34 -14.50 10.25
C CYS A 105 11.83 -14.64 10.47
N GLY A 106 11.05 -14.92 9.42
CA GLY A 106 9.58 -14.99 9.51
C GLY A 106 8.91 -13.68 9.91
N GLY A 107 9.60 -12.53 9.84
CA GLY A 107 9.09 -11.24 10.27
C GLY A 107 9.49 -10.81 11.68
N HIS A 108 10.22 -11.63 12.44
CA HIS A 108 10.54 -11.34 13.85
C HIS A 108 11.64 -10.30 14.05
N GLY A 109 12.38 -9.92 13.01
CA GLY A 109 13.55 -9.04 13.14
C GLY A 109 14.80 -9.72 13.70
N HIS A 110 14.66 -10.90 14.28
CA HIS A 110 15.70 -11.68 14.96
C HIS A 110 15.72 -13.14 14.48
N PRO A 111 16.88 -13.82 14.44
CA PRO A 111 16.94 -15.23 14.06
C PRO A 111 16.39 -16.14 15.18
N LEU A 112 16.07 -17.40 14.86
CA LEU A 112 15.80 -18.41 15.86
C LEU A 112 17.10 -18.95 16.47
N ILE A 113 17.06 -19.33 17.74
CA ILE A 113 18.15 -20.08 18.38
C ILE A 113 18.27 -21.43 17.66
N PRO A 114 19.49 -21.89 17.29
CA PRO A 114 19.68 -23.15 16.61
C PRO A 114 18.98 -24.32 17.33
N ASN A 115 18.20 -25.11 16.58
CA ASN A 115 17.42 -26.26 17.07
C ASN A 115 16.36 -25.92 18.15
N SER A 116 15.91 -24.66 18.21
CA SER A 116 14.90 -24.21 19.16
C SER A 116 13.87 -23.32 18.46
N PRO A 117 12.58 -23.36 18.86
CA PRO A 117 11.57 -22.41 18.37
C PRO A 117 11.70 -21.02 19.01
N VAL A 118 12.68 -20.80 19.88
CA VAL A 118 12.86 -19.54 20.62
C VAL A 118 13.63 -18.53 19.77
N ILE A 119 13.17 -17.27 19.79
CA ILE A 119 13.80 -16.14 19.12
C ILE A 119 15.06 -15.72 19.88
N ASP A 120 16.15 -15.47 19.16
CA ASP A 120 17.40 -14.93 19.70
C ASP A 120 17.37 -13.39 19.65
N GLU A 121 16.80 -12.78 20.69
CA GLU A 121 16.70 -11.30 20.81
C GLU A 121 18.07 -10.59 20.91
N SER A 122 19.15 -11.33 21.17
CA SER A 122 20.50 -10.74 21.30
C SER A 122 21.12 -10.32 19.97
N ARG A 123 20.58 -10.78 18.84
CA ARG A 123 21.12 -10.52 17.50
C ARG A 123 20.03 -10.09 16.54
N GLU A 124 20.29 -9.03 15.80
CA GLU A 124 19.42 -8.67 14.68
C GLU A 124 19.58 -9.67 13.52
N CYS A 125 18.48 -9.92 12.81
CA CYS A 125 18.50 -10.72 11.60
C CYS A 125 19.31 -9.98 10.52
N PRO A 126 20.34 -10.60 9.93
CA PRO A 126 21.19 -9.94 8.93
C PRO A 126 20.48 -9.68 7.60
N ALA A 127 19.33 -10.34 7.38
CA ALA A 127 18.54 -10.17 6.17
C ALA A 127 17.66 -8.91 6.20
N CYS A 128 17.06 -8.60 7.36
CA CYS A 128 16.19 -7.43 7.53
C CYS A 128 16.77 -6.32 8.41
N LEU A 129 17.95 -6.53 8.99
CA LEU A 129 18.63 -5.60 9.89
C LEU A 129 17.71 -5.18 11.06
N GLY A 130 17.13 -6.18 11.73
CA GLY A 130 16.25 -5.95 12.89
C GLY A 130 14.82 -5.54 12.55
N SER A 131 14.55 -5.03 11.33
CA SER A 131 13.25 -4.43 11.01
C SER A 131 12.08 -5.41 10.89
N GLY A 132 12.37 -6.72 10.76
CA GLY A 132 11.36 -7.74 10.43
C GLY A 132 10.88 -7.69 8.98
N HIS A 133 11.29 -6.70 8.19
CA HIS A 133 10.88 -6.54 6.80
C HIS A 133 12.05 -6.58 5.83
N ILE A 134 11.86 -7.14 4.62
CA ILE A 134 12.92 -7.10 3.61
C ILE A 134 13.18 -5.63 3.25
N PRO A 135 14.42 -5.11 3.33
CA PRO A 135 14.67 -3.71 3.00
C PRO A 135 14.42 -3.43 1.50
N LEU A 136 13.71 -2.34 1.18
CA LEU A 136 13.40 -1.98 -0.22
C LEU A 136 14.65 -1.83 -1.09
N ASN A 137 15.76 -1.37 -0.52
CA ASN A 137 17.04 -1.25 -1.22
C ASN A 137 17.63 -2.60 -1.69
N ARG A 138 17.10 -3.74 -1.22
CA ARG A 138 17.45 -5.07 -1.73
C ARG A 138 16.58 -5.52 -2.89
N LEU A 139 15.49 -4.81 -3.17
CA LEU A 139 14.49 -5.16 -4.19
C LEU A 139 14.58 -4.28 -5.44
N VAL A 140 15.36 -3.20 -5.40
CA VAL A 140 15.54 -2.26 -6.50
C VAL A 140 17.02 -2.02 -6.77
N ARG A 141 17.33 -1.52 -7.97
CA ARG A 141 18.70 -1.11 -8.31
C ARG A 141 19.13 0.08 -7.46
N THR A 142 20.43 0.17 -7.17
CA THR A 142 21.01 1.16 -6.24
C THR A 142 20.63 2.60 -6.59
N GLU A 143 20.58 2.96 -7.88
CA GLU A 143 20.22 4.31 -8.31
C GLU A 143 18.74 4.68 -8.07
N TYR A 144 17.88 3.72 -7.75
CA TYR A 144 16.44 3.92 -7.55
C TYR A 144 16.00 3.70 -6.10
N VAL A 145 16.94 3.53 -5.17
CA VAL A 145 16.65 3.29 -3.75
C VAL A 145 15.85 4.45 -3.15
N ASP A 146 16.28 5.69 -3.38
CA ASP A 146 15.60 6.88 -2.86
C ASP A 146 14.20 7.05 -3.45
N ASP A 147 14.05 6.68 -4.72
CA ASP A 147 12.77 6.72 -5.43
C ASP A 147 11.78 5.66 -4.89
N ALA A 148 12.27 4.46 -4.57
CA ALA A 148 11.46 3.40 -3.97
C ALA A 148 10.99 3.77 -2.56
N TYR A 149 11.88 4.29 -1.71
CA TYR A 149 11.50 4.71 -0.36
C TYR A 149 10.56 5.92 -0.37
N TRP A 150 10.80 6.90 -1.25
CA TRP A 150 9.87 8.01 -1.42
C TRP A 150 8.49 7.51 -1.84
N LEU A 151 8.43 6.63 -2.84
CA LEU A 151 7.15 6.12 -3.34
C LEU A 151 6.40 5.35 -2.25
N SER A 152 7.10 4.52 -1.46
CA SER A 152 6.47 3.85 -0.32
C SER A 152 5.86 4.85 0.65
N GLY A 153 6.64 5.85 1.10
CA GLY A 153 6.15 6.85 2.05
C GLY A 153 5.01 7.71 1.49
N GLU A 154 5.02 7.97 0.17
CA GLU A 154 3.95 8.68 -0.51
C GLU A 154 2.65 7.88 -0.49
N ILE A 155 2.71 6.57 -0.80
CA ILE A 155 1.52 5.71 -0.74
C ILE A 155 1.03 5.58 0.70
N ASP A 156 1.92 5.42 1.70
CA ASP A 156 1.54 5.39 3.13
C ASP A 156 0.73 6.63 3.52
N THR A 157 1.25 7.80 3.16
CA THR A 157 0.61 9.08 3.42
C THR A 157 -0.77 9.16 2.76
N LEU A 158 -0.85 8.79 1.48
CA LEU A 158 -2.11 8.84 0.73
C LEU A 158 -3.15 7.86 1.30
N CYS A 159 -2.74 6.67 1.71
CA CYS A 159 -3.62 5.68 2.32
C CYS A 159 -4.22 6.20 3.64
N GLN A 160 -3.38 6.78 4.51
CA GLN A 160 -3.85 7.39 5.75
C GLN A 160 -4.85 8.52 5.49
N MET A 161 -4.55 9.40 4.53
CA MET A 161 -5.46 10.48 4.14
C MET A 161 -6.80 9.92 3.66
N VAL A 162 -6.78 9.03 2.68
CA VAL A 162 -7.98 8.44 2.07
C VAL A 162 -8.91 7.84 3.10
N PHE A 163 -8.39 7.00 4.00
CA PHE A 163 -9.24 6.37 5.03
C PHE A 163 -9.77 7.39 6.05
N GLY A 164 -8.99 8.43 6.37
CA GLY A 164 -9.45 9.54 7.19
C GLY A 164 -10.58 10.33 6.53
N GLU A 165 -10.52 10.55 5.20
CA GLU A 165 -11.59 11.23 4.46
C GLU A 165 -12.84 10.36 4.32
N MET A 166 -12.68 9.06 4.02
CA MET A 166 -13.81 8.14 3.94
C MET A 166 -14.57 8.08 5.27
N ALA A 167 -13.85 8.02 6.39
CA ALA A 167 -14.47 8.07 7.71
C ALA A 167 -15.19 9.40 7.98
N ARG A 168 -14.75 10.53 7.40
CA ARG A 168 -15.45 11.81 7.47
C ARG A 168 -16.71 11.83 6.60
N GLU A 169 -16.66 11.30 5.38
CA GLU A 169 -17.84 11.23 4.51
C GLU A 169 -18.94 10.38 5.15
N LEU A 170 -18.60 9.20 5.68
CA LEU A 170 -19.57 8.34 6.37
C LEU A 170 -20.21 8.96 7.62
N ARG A 171 -19.56 9.93 8.27
CA ARG A 171 -20.14 10.63 9.41
C ARG A 171 -21.14 11.69 8.99
N LYS A 172 -20.92 12.37 7.87
CA LYS A 172 -21.86 13.38 7.34
C LYS A 172 -23.21 12.75 7.03
N ASP A 173 -23.20 11.54 6.50
CA ASP A 173 -24.43 10.82 6.17
C ASP A 173 -25.21 10.43 7.44
N LEU A 174 -24.54 10.27 8.59
CA LEU A 174 -25.17 9.98 9.88
C LEU A 174 -25.79 11.22 10.54
N GLU A 175 -25.29 12.42 10.23
CA GLU A 175 -25.82 13.71 10.73
C GLU A 175 -27.03 14.21 9.92
N LEU A 176 -27.32 13.57 8.78
CA LEU A 176 -28.45 13.90 7.89
C LEU A 176 -29.67 12.97 8.08
N LEU A 177 -29.59 12.02 9.01
CA LEU A 177 -30.65 11.09 9.41
C LEU A 177 -31.27 11.53 10.75
#